data_AF-H5TMY8-F1
#
_entry.id   AF-H5TMY8-F1
#
_cell.length_a   1.000
_cell.length_b   1.000
_cell.length_c   1.000
_cell.angle_alpha   90.00
_cell.angle_beta   90.00
_cell.angle_gamma   90.00
#
_symmetry.space_group_name_H-M   'P 1'
#
loop_
_entity.id
_entity.type
_entity.pdbx_description
1 polymer ?
#
loop_
_entity_poly.entity_id
_entity_poly.type
_entity_poly.pdbx_seq_one_letter_code
_entity_poly.pdbx_strand_id
1 'polypeptide(L)'
;RDGTSIECDTVLVSGGWNPAAHLWSQLRGALTFDASAAAFLPTGELPTTDIAGAAAGMLTVASCLADGRRAGLSAVRALGAVAPELRAVPHVGERTPAATDVCWRVAEADASISFVDLQRDATLADVSRALGAGMTSVEHVKRYTTIGTAHDQGKTSGIVTSGIVAELLGVDVNDAGTTTFRPPY
;
A
#
# COMPACT_ATOMS: atom_id res chain seq x y z
N ARG A 1 23.73 -0.36 15.55
CA ARG A 1 23.28 0.92 16.15
C ARG A 1 24.43 1.52 16.97
N ASP A 2 24.66 2.83 16.96
CA ASP A 2 25.67 3.49 17.82
C ASP A 2 25.19 3.67 19.27
N GLY A 3 23.91 3.39 19.55
CA GLY A 3 23.30 3.49 20.88
C GLY A 3 22.82 4.90 21.22
N THR A 4 22.78 5.81 20.25
CA THR A 4 22.32 7.19 20.47
C THR A 4 20.85 7.22 20.91
N SER A 5 20.57 7.94 22.00
CA SER A 5 19.23 8.21 22.51
C SER A 5 18.84 9.66 22.21
N ILE A 6 17.59 9.88 21.82
CA ILE A 6 17.02 11.21 21.59
C ILE A 6 15.75 11.31 22.45
N GLU A 7 15.74 12.24 23.40
CA GLU A 7 14.53 12.49 24.19
C GLU A 7 13.45 13.11 23.30
N CYS A 8 12.26 12.52 23.32
CA CYS A 8 11.09 13.02 22.61
C CYS A 8 9.82 12.55 23.34
N ASP A 9 8.74 13.32 23.21
CA ASP A 9 7.40 12.91 23.64
C ASP A 9 6.58 12.31 22.48
N THR A 10 7.03 12.51 21.24
CA THR A 10 6.32 12.20 20.01
C THR A 10 7.28 11.76 18.93
N VAL A 11 6.89 10.69 18.22
CA VAL A 11 7.58 10.21 17.02
C VAL A 11 6.61 10.26 15.84
N LEU A 12 6.94 11.05 14.82
CA LEU A 12 6.18 11.11 13.58
C LEU A 12 6.80 10.16 12.56
N VAL A 13 6.12 9.04 12.30
CA VAL A 13 6.61 7.98 11.42
C VAL A 13 6.10 8.20 10.00
N SER A 14 7.01 8.25 9.03
CA SER A 14 6.71 8.25 7.60
C SER A 14 7.31 7.01 6.96
N GLY A 15 6.54 5.91 6.93
CA GLY A 15 6.96 4.63 6.34
C GLY A 15 6.65 4.49 4.85
N GLY A 16 6.23 5.57 4.18
CA GLY A 16 5.76 5.55 2.79
C GLY A 16 4.24 5.63 2.67
N TRP A 17 3.72 5.37 1.47
CA TRP A 17 2.32 5.51 1.12
C TRP A 17 1.76 4.22 0.51
N ASN A 18 0.59 3.80 0.96
CA ASN A 18 -0.16 2.70 0.36
C ASN A 18 -1.35 3.28 -0.42
N PRO A 19 -1.36 3.21 -1.77
CA PRO A 19 -2.50 3.67 -2.56
C PRO A 19 -3.80 2.98 -2.13
N ALA A 20 -4.88 3.76 -2.03
CA ALA A 20 -6.21 3.26 -1.65
C ALA A 20 -6.91 2.55 -2.83
N ALA A 21 -6.30 1.49 -3.36
CA ALA A 21 -6.77 0.76 -4.54
C ALA A 21 -7.78 -0.37 -4.21
N HIS A 22 -8.55 -0.23 -3.13
CA HIS A 22 -9.46 -1.27 -2.64
C HIS A 22 -10.58 -1.55 -3.65
N LEU A 23 -11.22 -0.50 -4.17
CA LEU A 23 -12.29 -0.62 -5.16
C LEU A 23 -11.77 -1.16 -6.50
N TRP A 24 -10.57 -0.75 -6.91
CA TRP A 24 -9.90 -1.30 -8.09
C TRP A 24 -9.73 -2.82 -7.98
N SER A 25 -9.21 -3.31 -6.85
CA SER A 25 -9.04 -4.73 -6.61
C SER A 25 -10.38 -5.49 -6.47
N GLN A 26 -11.41 -4.88 -5.85
CA GLN A 26 -12.75 -5.47 -5.80
C GLN A 26 -13.37 -5.67 -7.19
N LEU A 27 -13.02 -4.83 -8.16
CA LEU A 27 -13.37 -4.96 -9.58
C LEU A 27 -12.44 -5.93 -10.34
N ARG A 28 -11.57 -6.66 -9.64
CA ARG A 28 -10.55 -7.56 -10.19
C ARG A 28 -9.44 -6.86 -10.97
N GLY A 29 -9.24 -5.57 -10.73
CA GLY A 29 -8.06 -4.86 -11.22
C GLY A 29 -6.79 -5.40 -10.54
N ALA A 30 -5.72 -5.55 -11.33
CA ALA A 30 -4.45 -6.08 -10.83
C ALA A 30 -3.69 -5.03 -10.01
N LEU A 31 -2.91 -5.50 -9.04
CA LEU A 31 -1.96 -4.69 -8.29
C LEU A 31 -0.57 -5.29 -8.48
N THR A 32 0.43 -4.43 -8.68
CA THR A 32 1.83 -4.84 -8.79
C THR A 32 2.67 -3.95 -7.90
N PHE A 33 3.58 -4.55 -7.14
CA PHE A 33 4.52 -3.80 -6.33
C PHE A 33 5.53 -3.07 -7.21
N ASP A 34 5.58 -1.76 -7.05
CA ASP A 34 6.57 -0.89 -7.67
C ASP A 34 7.60 -0.48 -6.62
N ALA A 35 8.84 -0.93 -6.82
CA ALA A 35 9.94 -0.67 -5.88
C ALA A 35 10.34 0.81 -5.82
N SER A 36 10.10 1.59 -6.87
CA SER A 36 10.40 3.04 -6.88
C SER A 36 9.38 3.83 -6.07
N ALA A 37 8.12 3.39 -6.08
CA ALA A 37 7.06 3.94 -5.24
C ALA A 37 7.02 3.32 -3.83
N ALA A 38 7.74 2.22 -3.61
CA ALA A 38 7.65 1.37 -2.42
C ALA A 38 6.21 0.96 -2.09
N ALA A 39 5.39 0.67 -3.11
CA ALA A 39 3.97 0.47 -2.95
C ALA A 39 3.37 -0.47 -4.02
N PHE A 40 2.26 -1.13 -3.69
CA PHE A 40 1.43 -1.81 -4.69
C PHE A 40 0.61 -0.78 -5.48
N LEU A 41 0.86 -0.70 -6.78
CA LEU A 41 0.18 0.20 -7.70
C LEU A 41 -0.86 -0.55 -8.56
N PRO A 42 -2.00 0.08 -8.90
CA PRO A 42 -2.91 -0.41 -9.93
C PRO A 42 -2.20 -0.64 -11.27
N THR A 43 -2.39 -1.81 -11.85
CA THR A 43 -1.85 -2.16 -13.17
C THR A 43 -2.92 -2.77 -14.09
N GLY A 44 -2.71 -2.61 -15.40
CA GLY A 44 -3.67 -3.01 -16.42
C GLY A 44 -4.83 -2.02 -16.57
N GLU A 45 -5.88 -2.47 -17.26
CA GLU A 45 -7.05 -1.66 -17.58
C GLU A 45 -8.32 -2.40 -17.13
N LEU A 46 -9.32 -1.64 -16.67
CA LEU A 46 -10.67 -2.14 -16.41
C LEU A 46 -11.63 -1.57 -17.46
N PRO A 47 -12.61 -2.36 -17.96
CA PRO A 47 -13.47 -1.92 -19.06
C PRO A 47 -14.30 -0.67 -18.78
N THR A 48 -14.65 -0.41 -17.52
CA THR A 48 -15.62 0.61 -17.13
C THR A 48 -15.11 1.53 -16.02
N THR A 49 -13.84 1.43 -15.64
CA THR A 49 -13.31 2.13 -14.46
C THR A 49 -11.90 2.60 -14.69
N ASP A 50 -11.70 3.91 -14.52
CA ASP A 50 -10.39 4.53 -14.43
C ASP A 50 -10.00 4.73 -12.96
N ILE A 51 -8.69 4.73 -12.68
CA ILE A 51 -8.11 5.13 -11.40
C ILE A 51 -7.24 6.36 -11.60
N ALA A 52 -7.27 7.28 -10.64
CA ALA A 52 -6.56 8.55 -10.75
C ALA A 52 -5.99 9.04 -9.42
N GLY A 53 -4.99 9.92 -9.51
CA GLY A 53 -4.38 10.59 -8.37
C GLY A 53 -3.57 9.65 -7.49
N ALA A 54 -3.53 9.90 -6.18
CA ALA A 54 -2.73 9.09 -5.25
C ALA A 54 -3.16 7.62 -5.22
N ALA A 55 -4.42 7.31 -5.53
CA ALA A 55 -4.89 5.93 -5.68
C ALA A 55 -4.22 5.22 -6.88
N ALA A 56 -3.81 5.97 -7.91
CA ALA A 56 -3.04 5.49 -9.06
C ALA A 56 -1.50 5.62 -8.85
N GLY A 57 -1.04 5.97 -7.64
CA GLY A 57 0.38 6.16 -7.33
C GLY A 57 0.93 7.56 -7.60
N MET A 58 0.09 8.55 -7.94
CA MET A 58 0.55 9.93 -8.11
C MET A 58 0.84 10.57 -6.74
N LEU A 59 2.10 10.94 -6.49
CA LEU A 59 2.51 11.45 -5.17
C LEU A 59 2.62 12.98 -5.07
N THR A 60 2.38 13.71 -6.16
CA THR A 60 2.36 15.19 -6.12
C THR A 60 0.97 15.70 -6.43
N VAL A 61 0.65 16.89 -5.92
CA VAL A 61 -0.62 17.55 -6.20
C VAL A 61 -0.76 17.85 -7.69
N ALA A 62 0.33 18.29 -8.34
CA ALA A 62 0.34 18.58 -9.77
C ALA A 62 0.03 17.33 -10.60
N SER A 63 0.66 16.19 -10.30
CA SER A 63 0.40 14.93 -11.00
C SER A 63 -1.02 14.41 -10.70
N CYS A 64 -1.51 14.54 -9.47
CA CYS A 64 -2.90 14.19 -9.14
C CYS A 64 -3.93 15.00 -9.94
N LEU A 65 -3.72 16.31 -10.08
CA LEU A 65 -4.63 17.19 -10.81
C LEU A 65 -4.61 16.88 -12.33
N ALA A 66 -3.41 16.70 -12.89
CA ALA A 66 -3.25 16.32 -14.29
C ALA A 66 -3.90 14.95 -14.59
N ASP A 67 -3.69 13.99 -13.70
CA ASP A 67 -4.19 12.63 -13.82
C ASP A 67 -5.72 12.55 -13.62
N GLY A 68 -6.27 13.33 -12.68
CA GLY A 68 -7.72 13.49 -12.53
C GLY A 68 -8.38 14.09 -13.78
N ARG A 69 -7.74 15.09 -14.41
CA ARG A 69 -8.21 15.64 -15.69
C ARG A 69 -8.19 14.59 -16.81
N ARG A 70 -7.14 13.78 -16.89
CA ARG A 70 -7.03 12.67 -17.85
C ARG A 70 -8.19 11.68 -17.66
N ALA A 71 -8.39 11.17 -16.44
CA ALA A 71 -9.45 10.20 -16.14
C ALA A 71 -10.85 10.77 -16.39
N GLY A 72 -11.09 12.04 -16.02
CA GLY A 72 -12.36 12.71 -16.31
C GLY A 72 -12.65 12.82 -17.82
N LEU A 73 -11.64 13.16 -18.63
CA LEU A 73 -11.79 13.21 -20.09
C LEU A 73 -12.01 11.84 -20.71
N SER A 74 -11.34 10.82 -20.19
CA SER A 74 -11.53 9.42 -20.59
C SER A 74 -12.99 9.00 -20.36
N ALA A 75 -13.53 9.25 -19.16
CA ALA A 75 -14.91 8.96 -18.83
C ALA A 75 -15.92 9.70 -19.73
N VAL A 76 -15.71 10.99 -20.00
CA VAL A 76 -16.58 11.77 -20.90
C VAL A 76 -16.60 11.18 -22.32
N ARG A 77 -15.43 10.78 -22.85
CA ARG A 77 -15.34 10.13 -24.17
C ARG A 77 -16.03 8.78 -24.18
N ALA A 78 -15.85 7.97 -23.13
CA ALA A 78 -16.50 6.66 -23.02
C ALA A 78 -18.03 6.76 -23.00
N LEU A 79 -18.59 7.87 -22.47
CA LEU A 79 -20.02 8.17 -22.51
C LEU A 79 -20.51 8.70 -23.86
N GLY A 80 -19.62 8.89 -24.86
CA GLY A 80 -19.95 9.52 -26.13
C GLY A 80 -20.33 11.00 -26.02
N ALA A 81 -20.00 11.63 -24.89
CA ALA A 81 -20.30 13.03 -24.64
C ALA A 81 -19.19 13.94 -25.18
N VAL A 82 -19.56 15.17 -25.53
CA VAL A 82 -18.60 16.19 -25.97
C VAL A 82 -17.89 16.75 -24.73
N ALA A 83 -16.55 16.73 -24.76
CA ALA A 83 -15.76 17.33 -23.70
C ALA A 83 -16.03 18.84 -23.61
N PRO A 84 -16.28 19.39 -22.41
CA PRO A 84 -16.44 20.83 -22.25
C PRO A 84 -15.12 21.55 -22.50
N GLU A 85 -15.18 22.87 -22.69
CA GLU A 85 -13.98 23.69 -22.60
C GLU A 85 -13.38 23.55 -21.19
N LEU A 86 -12.11 23.17 -21.13
CA LEU A 86 -11.44 22.90 -19.87
C LEU A 86 -10.65 24.11 -19.43
N ARG A 87 -10.81 24.49 -18.16
CA ARG A 87 -9.89 25.43 -17.51
C ARG A 87 -8.49 24.82 -17.47
N ALA A 88 -7.49 25.69 -17.44
CA ALA A 88 -6.11 25.28 -17.16
C ALA A 88 -6.06 24.58 -15.80
N VAL A 89 -5.26 23.51 -15.71
CA VAL A 89 -4.97 22.88 -14.42
C VAL A 89 -4.19 23.90 -13.59
N PRO A 90 -4.59 24.16 -12.32
CA PRO A 90 -3.86 25.09 -11.47
C PRO A 90 -2.39 24.69 -11.36
N HIS A 91 -1.50 25.67 -11.52
CA HIS A 91 -0.10 25.46 -11.19
C HIS A 91 0.05 25.37 -9.67
N VAL A 92 0.76 24.36 -9.20
CA VAL A 92 1.05 24.14 -7.79
C VAL A 92 2.55 23.94 -7.66
N GLY A 93 3.18 24.57 -6.66
CA GLY A 93 4.58 24.32 -6.36
C GLY A 93 4.82 22.84 -6.09
N GLU A 94 5.79 22.25 -6.77
CA GLU A 94 6.06 20.82 -6.64
C GLU A 94 7.07 20.56 -5.52
N ARG A 95 6.75 19.55 -4.70
CA ARG A 95 7.73 18.90 -3.85
C ARG A 95 7.73 17.43 -4.24
N THR A 96 8.74 17.01 -4.98
CA THR A 96 8.97 15.59 -5.22
C THR A 96 9.22 14.93 -3.87
N PRO A 97 8.44 13.91 -3.49
CA PRO A 97 8.78 13.11 -2.32
C PRO A 97 10.19 12.56 -2.47
N ALA A 98 10.91 12.44 -1.36
CA ALA A 98 12.17 11.70 -1.39
C ALA A 98 11.89 10.26 -1.88
N ALA A 99 12.89 9.64 -2.52
CA ALA A 99 12.82 8.22 -2.83
C ALA A 99 12.54 7.44 -1.53
N THR A 100 11.57 6.54 -1.57
CA THR A 100 11.22 5.72 -0.42
C THR A 100 12.07 4.46 -0.47
N ASP A 101 13.01 4.30 0.45
CA ASP A 101 13.66 3.01 0.65
C ASP A 101 12.65 2.03 1.24
N VAL A 102 12.61 0.82 0.68
CA VAL A 102 11.73 -0.23 1.17
C VAL A 102 12.28 -0.80 2.47
N CYS A 103 11.59 -0.56 3.59
CA CYS A 103 11.92 -1.11 4.89
C CYS A 103 10.70 -1.84 5.48
N TRP A 104 10.65 -3.17 5.30
CA TRP A 104 9.55 -3.98 5.84
C TRP A 104 9.69 -4.28 7.33
N ARG A 105 10.93 -4.41 7.81
CA ARG A 105 11.25 -4.58 9.22
C ARG A 105 12.63 -4.01 9.54
N VAL A 106 12.84 -3.71 10.81
CA VAL A 106 14.17 -3.38 11.35
C VAL A 106 14.82 -4.67 11.83
N ALA A 107 15.88 -5.12 11.16
CA ALA A 107 16.42 -6.47 11.35
C ALA A 107 16.87 -6.80 12.78
N GLU A 108 17.40 -5.82 13.51
CA GLU A 108 17.91 -5.96 14.89
C GLU A 108 16.85 -5.63 15.96
N ALA A 109 15.60 -5.35 15.58
CA ALA A 109 14.55 -5.05 16.55
C ALA A 109 14.04 -6.33 17.23
N ASP A 110 13.67 -6.21 18.51
CA ASP A 110 13.01 -7.29 19.23
C ASP A 110 11.64 -7.57 18.59
N ALA A 111 11.51 -8.78 18.03
CA ALA A 111 10.33 -9.20 17.30
C ALA A 111 9.06 -9.25 18.17
N SER A 112 9.19 -9.41 19.49
CA SER A 112 8.07 -9.49 20.43
C SER A 112 7.42 -8.14 20.75
N ILE A 113 8.09 -7.04 20.41
CA ILE A 113 7.60 -5.66 20.57
C ILE A 113 7.60 -4.88 19.24
N SER A 114 7.86 -5.59 18.13
CA SER A 114 7.78 -5.04 16.77
C SER A 114 6.39 -5.30 16.21
N PHE A 115 5.47 -4.37 16.44
CA PHE A 115 4.07 -4.50 16.01
C PHE A 115 3.91 -4.46 14.49
N VAL A 116 3.12 -5.39 13.96
CA VAL A 116 2.71 -5.43 12.55
C VAL A 116 1.24 -5.00 12.42
N ASP A 117 0.41 -5.35 13.39
CA ASP A 117 -0.99 -4.92 13.48
C ASP A 117 -1.28 -4.47 14.91
N LEU A 118 -1.35 -3.15 15.11
CA LEU A 118 -1.53 -2.54 16.42
C LEU A 118 -2.86 -2.93 17.06
N GLN A 119 -3.93 -3.03 16.26
CA GLN A 119 -5.26 -3.28 16.80
C GLN A 119 -5.46 -4.75 17.18
N ARG A 120 -4.72 -5.64 16.53
CA ARG A 120 -4.71 -7.08 16.84
C ARG A 120 -3.65 -7.47 17.87
N ASP A 121 -2.85 -6.52 18.33
CA ASP A 121 -1.70 -6.75 19.22
C ASP A 121 -0.74 -7.80 18.63
N ALA A 122 -0.62 -7.81 17.30
CA ALA A 122 0.13 -8.82 16.56
C ALA A 122 1.50 -8.28 16.14
N THR A 123 2.52 -9.11 16.34
CA THR A 123 3.93 -8.73 16.28
C THR A 123 4.69 -9.50 15.21
N LEU A 124 5.92 -9.08 14.94
CA LEU A 124 6.84 -9.80 14.06
C LEU A 124 7.14 -11.22 14.58
N ALA A 125 7.07 -11.44 15.89
CA ALA A 125 7.21 -12.77 16.48
C ALA A 125 6.06 -13.70 16.08
N ASP A 126 4.83 -13.19 15.97
CA ASP A 126 3.66 -13.97 15.54
C ASP A 126 3.76 -14.37 14.07
N VAL A 127 4.23 -13.45 13.22
CA VAL A 127 4.52 -13.74 11.79
C VAL A 127 5.59 -14.81 11.69
N SER A 128 6.70 -14.66 12.42
CA SER A 128 7.80 -15.61 12.44
C SER A 128 7.35 -16.99 12.93
N ARG A 129 6.45 -17.05 13.92
CA ARG A 129 5.82 -18.29 14.39
C ARG A 129 4.97 -18.96 13.33
N ALA A 130 4.17 -18.19 12.59
CA ALA A 130 3.36 -18.71 11.48
C ALA A 130 4.25 -19.34 10.39
N LEU A 131 5.33 -18.65 9.99
CA LEU A 131 6.28 -19.17 9.02
C LEU A 131 6.99 -20.43 9.54
N GLY A 132 7.42 -20.43 10.81
CA GLY A 132 8.03 -21.60 11.47
C GLY A 132 7.10 -22.80 11.59
N ALA A 133 5.78 -22.59 11.55
CA ALA A 133 4.77 -23.65 11.45
C ALA A 133 4.58 -24.19 10.02
N GLY A 134 5.38 -23.73 9.04
CA GLY A 134 5.34 -24.18 7.65
C GLY A 134 4.39 -23.38 6.74
N MET A 135 3.85 -22.26 7.21
CA MET A 135 2.96 -21.42 6.39
C MET A 135 3.78 -20.55 5.44
N THR A 136 3.46 -20.58 4.16
CA THR A 136 4.14 -19.75 3.13
C THR A 136 3.21 -18.76 2.43
N SER A 137 1.90 -18.99 2.49
CA SER A 137 0.90 -18.06 1.93
C SER A 137 0.54 -16.97 2.93
N VAL A 138 0.49 -15.71 2.46
CA VAL A 138 0.01 -14.56 3.25
C VAL A 138 -1.41 -14.80 3.79
N GLU A 139 -2.26 -15.51 3.05
CA GLU A 139 -3.62 -15.86 3.50
C GLU A 139 -3.63 -16.85 4.68
N HIS A 140 -2.61 -17.73 4.80
CA HIS A 140 -2.44 -18.60 5.96
C HIS A 140 -1.89 -17.82 7.16
N VAL A 141 -0.87 -16.98 6.94
CA VAL A 141 -0.30 -16.09 7.98
C VAL A 141 -1.39 -15.19 8.57
N LYS A 142 -2.23 -14.58 7.72
CA LYS A 142 -3.41 -13.81 8.13
C LYS A 142 -4.32 -14.59 9.08
N ARG A 143 -4.67 -15.83 8.74
CA ARG A 143 -5.59 -16.65 9.55
C ARG A 143 -4.97 -17.10 10.87
N TYR A 144 -3.68 -17.39 10.88
CA TYR A 144 -2.96 -17.81 12.08
C TYR A 144 -2.75 -16.67 13.07
N THR A 145 -2.31 -15.51 12.58
CA THR A 145 -1.96 -14.34 13.39
C THR A 145 -3.14 -13.42 13.67
N THR A 146 -4.23 -13.53 12.89
CA THR A 146 -5.38 -12.60 12.86
C THR A 146 -5.05 -11.19 12.37
N ILE A 147 -3.87 -10.96 11.80
CA ILE A 147 -3.49 -9.67 11.21
C ILE A 147 -4.46 -9.27 10.10
N GLY A 148 -4.85 -7.99 10.07
CA GLY A 148 -5.72 -7.43 9.04
C GLY A 148 -7.18 -7.91 9.12
N THR A 149 -7.60 -8.47 10.26
CA THR A 149 -9.01 -8.81 10.53
C THR A 149 -9.67 -7.90 11.56
N ALA A 150 -8.98 -6.83 11.97
CA ALA A 150 -9.49 -5.79 12.84
C ALA A 150 -10.55 -4.93 12.13
N HIS A 151 -11.17 -3.98 12.85
CA HIS A 151 -12.18 -3.09 12.27
C HIS A 151 -11.61 -2.17 11.19
N ASP A 152 -10.30 -1.90 11.23
CA ASP A 152 -9.58 -1.15 10.20
C ASP A 152 -9.33 -1.97 8.92
N GLN A 153 -9.58 -3.29 8.95
CA GLN A 153 -9.38 -4.24 7.85
C GLN A 153 -7.95 -4.23 7.30
N GLY A 154 -6.96 -3.98 8.15
CA GLY A 154 -5.55 -4.04 7.78
C GLY A 154 -5.08 -2.94 6.83
N LYS A 155 -5.75 -1.78 6.83
CA LYS A 155 -5.33 -0.59 6.06
C LYS A 155 -3.88 -0.17 6.36
N THR A 156 -3.39 -0.46 7.57
CA THR A 156 -2.01 -0.17 7.99
C THR A 156 -1.12 -1.43 8.08
N SER A 157 -1.69 -2.62 8.28
CA SER A 157 -0.94 -3.86 8.53
C SER A 157 -0.80 -4.78 7.30
N GLY A 158 -1.71 -4.71 6.34
CA GLY A 158 -1.80 -5.68 5.24
C GLY A 158 -0.55 -5.72 4.36
N ILE A 159 -0.15 -4.58 3.80
CA ILE A 159 1.03 -4.49 2.91
C ILE A 159 2.33 -4.76 3.68
N VAL A 160 2.45 -4.26 4.91
CA VAL A 160 3.59 -4.53 5.79
C VAL A 160 3.72 -6.04 6.03
N THR A 161 2.61 -6.75 6.23
CA THR A 161 2.61 -8.21 6.41
C THR A 161 3.08 -8.94 5.16
N SER A 162 2.56 -8.58 3.98
CA SER A 162 3.03 -9.17 2.71
C SER A 162 4.53 -8.95 2.51
N GLY A 163 5.02 -7.73 2.80
CA GLY A 163 6.44 -7.39 2.70
C GLY A 163 7.32 -8.18 3.65
N ILE A 164 6.93 -8.27 4.93
CA ILE A 164 7.66 -9.06 5.95
C ILE A 164 7.68 -10.54 5.58
N VAL A 165 6.55 -11.09 5.14
CA VAL A 165 6.46 -12.50 4.72
C VAL A 165 7.37 -12.77 3.52
N ALA A 166 7.34 -11.89 2.51
CA ALA A 166 8.22 -12.01 1.34
C ALA A 166 9.70 -11.96 1.73
N GLU A 167 10.07 -10.99 2.57
CA GLU A 167 11.45 -10.82 3.04
C GLU A 167 11.95 -12.03 3.83
N LEU A 168 11.13 -12.55 4.76
CA LEU A 168 11.51 -13.71 5.58
C LEU A 168 11.55 -15.03 4.79
N LEU A 169 10.77 -15.14 3.71
CA LEU A 169 10.81 -16.31 2.81
C LEU A 169 11.88 -16.18 1.71
N GLY A 170 12.48 -15.01 1.52
CA GLY A 170 13.46 -14.74 0.47
C GLY A 170 12.87 -14.77 -0.94
N VAL A 171 11.61 -14.35 -1.09
CA VAL A 171 10.89 -14.30 -2.39
C VAL A 171 10.57 -12.86 -2.77
N ASP A 172 10.25 -12.62 -4.04
CA ASP A 172 9.75 -11.32 -4.48
C ASP A 172 8.39 -11.02 -3.80
N VAL A 173 8.16 -9.76 -3.44
CA VAL A 173 6.91 -9.35 -2.77
C VAL A 173 5.69 -9.49 -3.68
N ASN A 174 5.88 -9.45 -5.01
CA ASN A 174 4.83 -9.78 -5.97
C ASN A 174 4.46 -11.27 -5.95
N ASP A 175 5.40 -12.15 -5.60
CA ASP A 175 5.20 -13.60 -5.53
C ASP A 175 4.57 -14.06 -4.21
N ALA A 176 4.78 -13.30 -3.12
CA ALA A 176 4.17 -13.57 -1.81
C ALA A 176 2.63 -13.43 -1.81
N GLY A 177 2.10 -12.68 -2.78
CA GLY A 177 0.68 -12.37 -2.92
C GLY A 177 0.19 -11.28 -1.96
N THR A 178 -0.90 -10.64 -2.35
CA THR A 178 -1.64 -9.69 -1.49
C THR A 178 -2.91 -10.34 -0.96
N THR A 179 -3.37 -9.92 0.21
CA THR A 179 -4.70 -10.34 0.69
C THR A 179 -5.80 -9.83 -0.23
N THR A 180 -6.85 -10.63 -0.44
CA THR A 180 -7.97 -10.20 -1.28
C THR A 180 -8.75 -9.05 -0.61
N PHE A 181 -8.92 -7.93 -1.30
CA PHE A 181 -9.80 -6.84 -0.86
C PHE A 181 -11.27 -7.23 -1.02
N ARG A 182 -12.08 -7.00 0.02
CA ARG A 182 -13.51 -7.36 0.06
C ARG A 182 -14.36 -6.14 0.43
N PRO A 183 -15.62 -6.04 -0.06
CA PRO A 183 -16.57 -5.07 0.46
C PRO A 183 -16.99 -5.39 1.91
N PRO A 184 -17.44 -4.39 2.70
CA PRO A 184 -17.35 -2.95 2.44
C PRO A 184 -15.92 -2.41 2.62
N TYR A 185 -15.65 -1.19 2.12
CA TYR A 185 -14.39 -0.46 2.35
C TYR A 185 -14.24 -0.04 3.82
#